data_AF-A0A2S8J7H7-F1
#
_entry.id   AF-A0A2S8J7H7-F1
#
_cell.length_a   1.000
_cell.length_b   1.000
_cell.length_c   1.000
_cell.angle_alpha   90.00
_cell.angle_beta   90.00
_cell.angle_gamma   90.00
#
_symmetry.space_group_name_H-M   'P 1'
#
loop_
_entity.id
_entity.type
_entity.pdbx_description
1 polymer ?
#
loop_
_entity_poly.entity_id
_entity_poly.type
_entity_poly.pdbx_seq_one_letter_code
_entity_poly.pdbx_strand_id
1 'polypeptide(L)' 'MINDSVIEDAQVIEFARRWLPYGGGTTGDLLVEFGMTPACYVARLRKILAGPAGQCLDPQLRADLDRFVAVRSARN' A
#
# COMPACT_ATOMS: atom_id res chain seq x y z
N MET A 1 22.27 -8.80 -3.98
CA MET A 1 21.14 -8.08 -4.60
C MET A 1 19.95 -8.09 -3.65
N ILE A 2 20.00 -7.27 -2.59
CA ILE A 2 18.96 -7.19 -1.57
C ILE A 2 18.79 -5.69 -1.28
N ASN A 3 18.11 -4.94 -2.15
CA ASN A 3 17.70 -3.56 -1.79
C ASN A 3 16.54 -3.00 -2.62
N ASP A 4 16.21 -3.56 -3.79
CA ASP A 4 15.05 -3.09 -4.58
C ASP A 4 13.74 -3.18 -3.80
N SER A 5 13.51 -4.29 -3.08
CA SER A 5 12.23 -4.51 -2.40
C SER A 5 11.92 -3.51 -1.28
N VAL A 6 12.92 -3.04 -0.53
CA VAL A 6 12.70 -2.10 0.60
C VAL A 6 12.38 -0.69 0.09
N ILE A 7 13.01 -0.30 -1.03
CA ILE A 7 12.72 0.97 -1.70
C ILE A 7 11.31 0.92 -2.32
N GLU A 8 10.92 -0.21 -2.92
CA GLU A 8 9.55 -0.44 -3.39
C GLU A 8 8.53 -0.36 -2.24
N ASP A 9 8.82 -0.92 -1.06
CA ASP A 9 7.90 -0.92 0.08
C ASP A 9 7.61 0.51 0.56
N ALA A 10 8.64 1.35 0.65
CA ALA A 10 8.50 2.76 1.03
C ALA A 10 7.68 3.55 -0.01
N GLN A 11 7.91 3.31 -1.31
CA GLN A 11 7.12 3.93 -2.37
C GLN A 11 5.66 3.48 -2.35
N VAL A 12 5.40 2.20 -2.06
CA VAL A 12 4.05 1.65 -1.89
C VAL A 12 3.31 2.36 -0.75
N ILE A 13 3.98 2.58 0.39
CA ILE A 13 3.40 3.31 1.52
C ILE A 13 3.17 4.80 1.17
N GLU A 14 4.13 5.45 0.52
CA GLU A 14 4.03 6.86 0.19
C GLU A 14 2.91 7.14 -0.82
N PHE A 15 2.75 6.24 -1.80
CA PHE A 15 1.62 6.24 -2.71
C PHE A 15 0.31 6.06 -1.92
N ALA A 16 0.23 5.04 -1.06
CA ALA A 16 -0.99 4.80 -0.27
C ALA A 16 -1.37 6.02 0.58
N ARG A 17 -0.39 6.67 1.22
CA ARG A 17 -0.56 7.89 2.01
C ARG A 17 -1.04 9.07 1.17
N ARG A 18 -0.45 9.29 -0.01
CA ARG A 18 -0.85 10.38 -0.92
C ARG A 18 -2.29 10.21 -1.40
N TRP A 19 -2.71 8.97 -1.55
CA TRP A 19 -4.01 8.63 -2.10
C TRP A 19 -5.10 8.38 -1.04
N LEU A 20 -4.72 8.15 0.22
CA LEU A 20 -5.59 8.04 1.39
C LEU A 20 -6.71 9.11 1.44
N PRO A 21 -6.43 10.42 1.31
CA PRO A 21 -7.48 11.44 1.33
C PRO A 21 -8.43 11.40 0.12
N TYR A 22 -8.02 10.75 -0.97
CA TYR A 22 -8.82 10.59 -2.19
C TYR A 22 -9.60 9.26 -2.22
N GLY A 23 -9.60 8.48 -1.12
CA GLY A 23 -10.21 7.15 -1.10
C GLY A 23 -9.36 6.08 -1.78
N GLY A 24 -8.06 6.34 -1.92
CA GLY A 24 -7.02 5.38 -2.28
C GLY A 24 -6.97 5.02 -3.76
N GLY A 25 -6.39 5.91 -4.57
CA GLY A 25 -5.64 5.52 -5.76
C GLY A 25 -6.51 5.07 -6.92
N THR A 26 -6.52 5.83 -8.00
CA THR A 26 -7.07 5.30 -9.26
C THR A 26 -6.24 4.09 -9.67
N THR A 27 -6.90 2.93 -9.75
CA THR A 27 -6.32 1.65 -10.14
C THR A 27 -5.54 1.68 -11.46
N GLY A 28 -5.89 2.61 -12.36
CA GLY A 28 -5.19 2.81 -13.62
C GLY A 28 -3.76 3.33 -13.47
N ASP A 29 -3.50 4.20 -12.48
CA ASP A 29 -2.18 4.80 -12.26
C ASP A 29 -1.19 3.75 -11.76
N LEU A 30 -1.67 2.84 -10.91
CA LEU A 30 -0.88 1.77 -10.32
C LEU A 30 -0.43 0.73 -11.36
N LEU A 31 -1.29 0.45 -12.35
CA LEU A 31 -0.96 -0.44 -13.46
C LEU A 31 0.04 0.21 -14.44
N VAL A 32 -0.02 1.54 -14.61
CA VAL A 32 0.86 2.30 -15.51
C VAL A 32 2.22 2.60 -14.87
N GLU A 33 2.25 3.00 -13.59
CA GLU A 33 3.46 3.35 -12.85
C GLU A 33 4.22 2.12 -12.35
N PHE A 34 3.50 1.10 -11.84
CA PHE A 34 4.12 -0.07 -11.21
C PHE A 34 3.97 -1.36 -12.02
N GLY A 35 3.19 -1.37 -13.10
CA GLY A 35 2.92 -2.58 -13.88
C GLY A 35 2.16 -3.66 -13.11
N MET A 36 1.54 -3.33 -11.98
CA MET A 36 0.89 -4.32 -11.12
C MET A 36 -0.60 -4.10 -10.92
N THR A 37 -1.33 -5.21 -10.76
CA THR A 37 -2.76 -5.20 -10.48
C THR A 37 -3.05 -4.65 -9.07
N PRO A 38 -4.19 -3.96 -8.88
CA PRO A 38 -4.57 -3.42 -7.58
C PRO A 38 -4.68 -4.50 -6.49
N ALA A 39 -5.05 -5.74 -6.85
CA ALA A 39 -5.07 -6.86 -5.93
C ALA A 39 -3.67 -7.22 -5.40
N CYS A 40 -2.67 -7.22 -6.28
CA CYS A 40 -1.28 -7.45 -5.90
C CYS A 40 -0.75 -6.30 -5.01
N TYR A 41 -1.15 -5.05 -5.31
CA TYR A 41 -0.83 -3.89 -4.49
C TYR A 41 -1.39 -4.01 -3.07
N VAL A 42 -2.67 -4.29 -2.94
CA VAL A 42 -3.34 -4.42 -1.65
C VAL A 42 -2.73 -5.58 -0.85
N ALA A 43 -2.41 -6.71 -1.49
CA ALA A 43 -1.74 -7.84 -0.84
C ALA A 43 -0.32 -7.48 -0.36
N ARG A 44 0.43 -6.72 -1.15
CA ARG A 44 1.79 -6.27 -0.80
C ARG A 44 1.76 -5.23 0.31
N LEU A 45 0.89 -4.23 0.21
CA LEU A 45 0.67 -3.22 1.26
C LEU A 45 0.27 -3.89 2.58
N ARG A 46 -0.60 -4.91 2.55
CA ARG A 46 -0.95 -5.69 3.74
C ARG A 46 0.25 -6.42 4.34
N LYS A 47 1.12 -7.01 3.52
CA LYS A 47 2.37 -7.63 3.99
C LYS A 47 3.32 -6.62 4.63
N ILE A 48 3.46 -5.43 4.03
CA ILE A 48 4.31 -4.35 4.56
C ILE A 48 3.78 -3.86 5.90
N LEU A 49 2.46 -3.62 5.99
CA LEU A 49 1.78 -3.23 7.24
C LEU A 49 1.89 -4.32 8.33
N ALA A 50 1.85 -5.59 7.94
CA ALA A 50 2.06 -6.71 8.85
C ALA A 50 3.54 -6.92 9.25
N GLY A 51 4.47 -6.32 8.52
CA GLY A 51 5.91 -6.44 8.73
C GLY A 51 6.53 -5.32 9.57
N PRO A 52 7.87 -5.31 9.70
CA PRO A 52 8.60 -4.36 10.53
C PRO A 52 8.48 -2.90 10.07
N ALA A 53 8.27 -2.67 8.78
CA ALA A 53 8.00 -1.33 8.23
C ALA A 53 6.65 -0.77 8.72
N GLY A 54 5.61 -1.61 8.75
CA GLY A 54 4.28 -1.25 9.24
C GLY A 54 4.22 -0.88 10.73
N GLN A 55 5.11 -1.42 11.55
CA GLN A 55 5.17 -1.14 12.99
C GLN A 55 6.05 0.07 13.33
N CYS A 56 6.90 0.52 12.40
CA CYS A 56 7.66 1.76 12.51
C CYS A 56 6.88 2.98 11.95
N LEU A 57 5.81 2.74 11.20
CA LEU A 57 4.90 3.76 10.71
C LEU A 57 4.02 4.32 11.83
N ASP A 58 3.59 5.58 11.64
CA ASP A 58 2.61 6.24 12.50
C ASP A 58 1.39 5.33 12.75
N PRO A 59 1.01 5.07 14.01
CA PRO A 59 -0.06 4.12 14.33
C PRO A 59 -1.41 4.56 13.74
N GLN A 60 -1.65 5.87 13.62
CA GLN A 60 -2.84 6.42 12.97
C GLN A 60 -2.84 6.17 11.47
N LEU A 61 -1.71 6.41 10.80
CA LEU A 61 -1.57 6.17 9.36
C LEU A 61 -1.68 4.68 9.05
N ARG A 62 -1.08 3.82 9.86
CA ARG A 62 -1.20 2.37 9.77
C ARG A 62 -2.65 1.92 9.86
N ALA A 63 -3.41 2.43 10.83
CA ALA A 63 -4.82 2.06 11.01
C ALA A 63 -5.69 2.51 9.82
N ASP A 64 -5.42 3.70 9.27
CA ASP A 64 -6.14 4.21 8.11
C ASP A 64 -5.85 3.39 6.85
N LEU A 65 -4.57 3.04 6.63
CA LEU A 65 -4.13 2.16 5.54
C LEU A 65 -4.70 0.75 5.67
N ASP A 66 -4.70 0.18 6.88
CA ASP A 66 -5.28 -1.15 7.14
C ASP A 66 -6.79 -1.17 6.88
N ARG A 67 -7.50 -0.13 7.32
CA ARG A 67 -8.93 0.05 7.02
C ARG A 67 -9.18 0.17 5.53
N PHE A 68 -8.37 0.94 4.82
CA PHE A 68 -8.47 1.08 3.37
C PHE A 68 -8.26 -0.26 2.66
N VAL A 69 -7.20 -1.00 3.04
CA VAL A 69 -6.89 -2.34 2.53
C VAL A 69 -8.04 -3.32 2.81
N ALA A 70 -8.62 -3.30 4.01
CA ALA A 70 -9.73 -4.15 4.38
C ALA A 70 -10.99 -3.88 3.53
N VAL A 71 -11.31 -2.60 3.30
CA VAL A 71 -12.46 -2.20 2.46
C VAL A 71 -12.27 -2.60 1.00
N ARG A 72 -11.05 -2.44 0.45
CA ARG A 72 -10.72 -2.86 -0.93
C ARG A 72 -10.70 -4.38 -1.08
N SER A 73 -10.15 -5.11 -0.11
CA SER A 73 -10.07 -6.58 -0.14
C SER A 73 -11.44 -7.26 -0.03
N ALA A 74 -12.45 -6.60 0.54
CA ALA A 74 -13.80 -7.14 0.65
C ALA A 74 -14.67 -6.92 -0.60
N ARG A 75 -14.21 -6.07 -1.55
CA ARG A 75 -14.95 -5.70 -2.77
C ARG A 75 -14.41 -6.33 -4.06
N ASN A 76 -13.34 -7.12 -3.99
CA ASN A 76 -12.72 -7.82 -5.11
C ASN A 76 -13.05 -9.31 -5.06
#